data_AF-G0M9C7-F1
#
_entry.id   AF-G0M9C7-F1
#
_cell.length_a   1.000
_cell.length_b   1.000
_cell.length_c   1.000
_cell.angle_alpha   90.00
_cell.angle_beta   90.00
_cell.angle_gamma   90.00
#
_symmetry.space_group_name_H-M   'P 1'
#
loop_
_entity.id
_entity.type
_entity.pdbx_description
1 polymer ?
#
loop_
_entity_poly.entity_id
_entity_poly.type
_entity_poly.pdbx_seq_one_letter_code
_entity_poly.pdbx_strand_id
1 'polypeptide(L)'
;MMWLIFLFLVSNSFCMDSDYYEMTLFQGDAVIKYYNPEHHVAVHEGPCTLLCGKNPNCQRTVSNTTLSQDRRSCPKSPTTLPVCDNHFTLFPRFRSWWCLRVIASISPLSYQDGSSLCQKSQAQISGVETEKEVEFVMKQVKVMQEGDQSVLVDGKLSQLCSKSIGGVLDFCKSLQGYTFTDPQLRLKSGYNWAPGKPNNLECLRLDASSNDEKSGKIEDVDCEATYSKFVLCGQYSSLNLTSV
;
A
#
# COMPACT_ATOMS: atom_id res chain seq x y z
N MET A 1 -27.80 -20.21 -44.28
CA MET A 1 -26.78 -19.59 -45.16
C MET A 1 -26.48 -18.20 -44.62
N MET A 2 -25.55 -18.09 -43.67
CA MET A 2 -25.00 -16.82 -43.20
C MET A 2 -23.61 -17.11 -42.64
N TRP A 3 -22.60 -16.68 -43.39
CA TRP A 3 -21.20 -16.71 -42.98
C TRP A 3 -20.92 -15.44 -42.18
N LEU A 4 -20.27 -15.56 -41.02
CA LEU A 4 -19.64 -14.41 -40.36
C LEU A 4 -18.28 -14.83 -39.80
N ILE A 5 -17.30 -14.03 -40.20
CA ILE A 5 -15.86 -14.24 -40.17
C ILE A 5 -15.32 -13.98 -38.77
N PHE A 6 -14.59 -14.95 -38.20
CA PHE A 6 -13.76 -14.73 -37.02
C PHE A 6 -12.40 -14.16 -37.44
N LEU A 7 -12.13 -12.92 -37.03
CA LEU A 7 -10.80 -12.32 -37.05
C LEU A 7 -10.01 -12.83 -35.85
N PHE A 8 -8.98 -13.66 -36.10
CA PHE A 8 -7.96 -13.99 -35.11
C PHE A 8 -6.98 -12.82 -34.99
N LEU A 9 -6.98 -12.14 -33.85
CA LEU A 9 -5.84 -11.35 -33.40
C LEU A 9 -4.87 -12.30 -32.71
N VAL A 10 -3.71 -12.51 -33.32
CA VAL A 10 -2.57 -13.18 -32.69
C VAL A 10 -1.91 -12.16 -31.76
N SER A 11 -2.20 -12.21 -30.47
CA SER A 11 -1.37 -11.58 -29.45
C SER A 11 -0.19 -12.51 -29.16
N ASN A 12 1.03 -11.99 -29.33
CA ASN A 12 2.23 -12.64 -28.81
C ASN A 12 2.11 -12.72 -27.29
N SER A 13 1.81 -13.92 -26.81
CA SER A 13 1.84 -14.25 -25.39
C SER A 13 3.30 -14.45 -24.99
N PHE A 14 3.84 -13.52 -24.20
CA PHE A 14 4.95 -13.85 -23.32
C PHE A 14 4.35 -14.61 -22.13
N CYS A 15 4.81 -15.84 -21.91
CA CYS A 15 4.53 -16.56 -20.67
C CYS A 15 5.21 -15.81 -19.53
N MET A 16 4.44 -15.13 -18.68
CA MET A 16 4.88 -14.66 -17.38
C MET A 16 3.99 -15.29 -16.32
N ASP A 17 4.63 -15.96 -15.36
CA ASP A 17 3.98 -16.47 -14.15
C ASP A 17 3.33 -15.30 -13.36
N SER A 18 2.20 -15.56 -12.72
CA SER A 18 1.23 -14.58 -12.22
C SER A 18 1.68 -13.66 -11.07
N ASP A 19 2.95 -13.73 -10.66
CA ASP A 19 3.38 -13.23 -9.34
C ASP A 19 4.31 -12.00 -9.42
N TYR A 20 4.47 -11.40 -10.60
CA TYR A 20 5.27 -10.18 -10.78
C TYR A 20 4.39 -8.95 -10.99
N TYR A 21 4.67 -7.89 -10.23
CA TYR A 21 3.99 -6.61 -10.37
C TYR A 21 4.77 -5.65 -11.25
N GLU A 22 4.09 -4.98 -12.18
CA GLU A 22 4.55 -3.72 -12.75
C GLU A 22 4.04 -2.58 -11.85
N MET A 23 4.91 -2.05 -11.00
CA MET A 23 4.66 -0.78 -10.33
C MET A 23 5.40 0.29 -11.13
N THR A 24 4.82 1.47 -11.36
CA THR A 24 5.57 2.58 -11.98
C THR A 24 5.69 3.64 -10.90
N LEU A 25 6.72 3.52 -10.07
CA LEU A 25 7.02 4.51 -9.04
C LEU A 25 7.95 5.57 -9.64
N PHE A 26 7.47 6.81 -9.73
CA PHE A 26 8.28 7.96 -10.17
C PHE A 26 8.97 8.59 -8.96
N GLN A 27 10.24 8.25 -8.76
CA GLN A 27 11.10 8.91 -7.77
C GLN A 27 12.24 9.60 -8.52
N GLY A 28 11.98 10.82 -9.02
CA GLY A 28 12.81 11.44 -10.06
C GLY A 28 12.59 10.78 -11.43
N ASP A 29 13.60 10.80 -12.31
CA ASP A 29 13.55 10.20 -13.66
C ASP A 29 13.63 8.65 -13.68
N ALA A 30 13.61 7.99 -12.52
CA ALA A 30 13.72 6.54 -12.42
C ALA A 30 12.35 5.88 -12.23
N VAL A 31 12.16 4.73 -12.88
CA VAL A 31 10.96 3.88 -12.78
C VAL A 31 11.36 2.54 -12.16
N ILE A 32 10.89 2.25 -10.95
CA ILE A 32 11.03 0.92 -10.34
C ILE A 32 9.91 0.06 -10.90
N LYS A 33 10.19 -0.85 -11.83
CA LYS A 33 9.16 -1.67 -12.47
C LYS A 33 8.72 -2.88 -11.64
N TYR A 34 9.61 -3.53 -10.88
CA TYR A 34 9.30 -4.84 -10.28
C TYR A 34 9.76 -4.97 -8.83
N TYR A 35 8.89 -5.49 -7.96
CA TYR A 35 9.22 -5.92 -6.59
C TYR A 35 8.61 -7.29 -6.30
N ASN A 36 9.45 -8.28 -6.00
CA ASN A 36 9.04 -9.60 -5.53
C ASN A 36 9.18 -9.66 -3.99
N PRO A 37 8.06 -9.77 -3.24
CA PRO A 37 8.08 -9.78 -1.78
C PRO A 37 8.64 -11.07 -1.16
N GLU A 38 8.62 -12.21 -1.87
CA GLU A 38 9.16 -13.48 -1.35
C GLU A 38 10.68 -13.58 -1.44
N HIS A 39 11.29 -12.86 -2.39
CA HIS A 39 12.73 -12.90 -2.63
C HIS A 39 13.47 -11.62 -2.24
N HIS A 40 12.76 -10.58 -1.76
CA HIS A 40 13.34 -9.26 -1.47
C HIS A 40 14.17 -8.69 -2.64
N VAL A 41 13.74 -8.92 -3.89
CA VAL A 41 14.41 -8.40 -5.08
C VAL A 41 13.57 -7.29 -5.69
N ALA A 42 14.12 -6.07 -5.76
CA ALA A 42 13.59 -5.02 -6.61
C ALA A 42 14.50 -4.86 -7.84
N VAL A 43 13.92 -4.82 -9.04
CA VAL A 43 14.66 -4.55 -10.27
C VAL A 43 14.50 -3.06 -10.58
N HIS A 44 15.60 -2.33 -10.41
CA HIS A 44 15.69 -0.92 -10.77
C HIS A 44 16.10 -0.80 -12.25
N GLU A 45 15.22 -0.26 -13.09
CA GLU A 45 15.65 0.28 -14.39
C GLU A 45 16.03 1.75 -14.17
N GLY A 46 17.33 2.05 -14.25
CA GLY A 46 17.79 3.44 -14.31
C GLY A 46 17.27 4.14 -15.58
N PRO A 47 17.40 5.47 -15.70
CA PRO A 47 16.93 6.23 -16.86
C PRO A 47 17.77 5.91 -18.10
N CYS A 48 17.44 4.79 -18.74
CA CYS A 48 17.70 4.56 -20.14
C CYS A 48 16.35 4.83 -20.86
N THR A 49 15.82 6.05 -20.74
CA THR A 49 14.58 6.48 -21.40
C THR A 49 14.81 6.54 -22.91
N LEU A 50 14.60 5.41 -23.58
CA LEU A 50 14.30 5.38 -24.99
C LEU A 50 12.88 5.91 -25.16
N LEU A 51 12.75 7.22 -25.39
CA LEU A 51 11.53 7.81 -25.96
C LEU A 51 11.38 7.33 -27.41
N CYS A 52 11.13 6.03 -27.60
CA CYS A 52 10.60 5.50 -28.83
C CYS A 52 9.09 5.42 -28.67
N GLY A 53 8.42 6.57 -28.85
CA GLY A 53 7.05 6.52 -29.38
C GLY A 53 7.07 5.78 -30.72
N LYS A 54 5.90 5.33 -31.20
CA LYS A 54 5.66 4.53 -32.43
C LYS A 54 6.11 5.17 -33.76
N ASN A 55 7.20 5.93 -33.77
CA ASN A 55 7.82 6.52 -34.94
C ASN A 55 9.11 5.74 -35.26
N PRO A 56 9.17 5.03 -36.41
CA PRO A 56 10.34 4.25 -36.80
C PRO A 56 11.59 5.11 -37.14
N ASN A 57 11.50 6.44 -37.14
CA ASN A 57 12.59 7.34 -37.50
C ASN A 57 13.04 8.25 -36.34
N CYS A 58 13.53 7.66 -35.25
CA CYS A 58 14.19 8.41 -34.18
C CYS A 58 15.67 8.65 -34.55
N GLN A 59 15.96 9.71 -35.30
CA GLN A 59 17.34 10.19 -35.50
C GLN A 59 17.75 11.05 -34.31
N ARG A 60 18.74 10.59 -33.53
CA ARG A 60 19.39 11.38 -32.48
C ARG A 60 20.45 12.29 -33.10
N THR A 61 20.24 13.60 -33.03
CA THR A 61 21.31 14.58 -33.22
C THR A 61 22.21 14.53 -31.98
N VAL A 62 23.38 13.92 -32.12
CA VAL A 62 24.38 13.84 -31.03
C VAL A 62 25.40 14.94 -31.28
N SER A 63 25.43 15.97 -30.43
CA SER A 63 26.51 16.95 -30.45
C SER A 63 27.83 16.25 -30.16
N ASN A 64 28.80 16.42 -31.06
CA ASN A 64 30.11 15.74 -31.13
C ASN A 64 30.89 15.72 -29.80
N THR A 65 30.56 14.80 -28.92
CA THR A 65 31.42 14.40 -27.79
C THR A 65 31.67 12.91 -27.92
N THR A 66 32.92 12.56 -28.21
CA THR A 66 33.40 11.21 -28.43
C THR A 66 33.37 10.41 -27.13
N LEU A 67 32.19 9.88 -26.76
CA LEU A 67 32.04 8.89 -25.70
C LEU A 67 31.85 7.51 -26.34
N SER A 68 32.97 6.80 -26.51
CA SER A 68 33.03 5.38 -26.87
C SER A 68 32.71 4.52 -25.63
N GLN A 69 31.54 4.72 -25.02
CA GLN A 69 31.01 3.76 -24.04
C GLN A 69 30.03 2.83 -24.75
N ASP A 70 30.29 1.53 -24.59
CA ASP A 70 29.46 0.45 -25.11
C ASP A 70 28.01 0.65 -24.64
N ARG A 71 27.09 0.82 -25.59
CA ARG A 71 25.65 1.09 -25.34
C ARG A 71 24.92 -0.12 -24.71
N ARG A 72 25.62 -1.19 -24.34
CA ARG A 72 25.03 -2.44 -23.85
C ARG A 72 24.97 -2.59 -22.33
N SER A 73 25.56 -1.70 -21.54
CA SER A 73 25.45 -1.79 -20.08
C SER A 73 25.03 -0.46 -19.46
N CYS A 74 23.74 -0.32 -19.10
CA CYS A 74 23.35 0.71 -18.14
C CYS A 74 24.07 0.34 -16.82
N PRO A 75 24.90 1.24 -16.24
CA PRO A 75 25.61 0.94 -15.01
C PRO A 75 24.59 0.60 -13.92
N LYS A 76 24.60 -0.66 -13.44
CA LYS A 76 23.83 -1.05 -12.26
C LYS A 76 24.52 -0.41 -11.06
N SER A 77 24.06 0.76 -10.65
CA SER A 77 24.39 1.26 -9.32
C SER A 77 23.88 0.24 -8.31
N PRO A 78 24.70 -0.19 -7.33
CA PRO A 78 24.22 -1.03 -6.24
C PRO A 78 23.22 -0.22 -5.42
N THR A 79 21.93 -0.42 -5.68
CA THR A 79 20.86 0.14 -4.86
C THR A 79 20.64 -0.80 -3.69
N THR A 80 21.11 -0.40 -2.51
CA THR A 80 20.77 -1.11 -1.27
C THR A 80 19.26 -0.99 -1.05
N LEU A 81 18.59 -2.13 -0.93
CA LEU A 81 17.16 -2.13 -0.66
C LEU A 81 16.91 -1.70 0.78
N PRO A 82 15.88 -0.87 1.02
CA PRO A 82 15.43 -0.59 2.37
C PRO A 82 14.99 -1.87 3.06
N VAL A 83 15.24 -1.92 4.36
CA VAL A 83 14.88 -3.05 5.22
C VAL A 83 13.91 -2.58 6.29
N CYS A 84 13.09 -3.52 6.76
CA CYS A 84 12.27 -3.32 7.93
C CYS A 84 12.92 -3.97 9.14
N ASP A 85 12.64 -3.44 10.32
CA ASP A 85 12.95 -4.14 11.57
C ASP A 85 12.22 -5.49 11.62
N ASN A 86 12.75 -6.38 12.46
CA ASN A 86 12.25 -7.75 12.58
C ASN A 86 10.72 -7.79 12.74
N HIS A 87 10.09 -8.64 11.94
CA HIS A 87 8.64 -8.91 11.89
C HIS A 87 7.76 -7.85 11.23
N PHE A 88 8.34 -6.79 10.66
CA PHE A 88 7.59 -5.91 9.76
C PHE A 88 7.78 -6.33 8.30
N THR A 89 6.75 -6.10 7.48
CA THR A 89 6.74 -6.38 6.05
C THR A 89 6.84 -5.07 5.26
N LEU A 90 7.74 -5.02 4.28
CA LEU A 90 8.01 -3.84 3.48
C LEU A 90 6.96 -3.67 2.38
N PHE A 91 6.33 -2.49 2.33
CA PHE A 91 5.39 -2.09 1.28
C PHE A 91 5.90 -0.83 0.57
N PRO A 92 5.86 -0.79 -0.77
CA PRO A 92 6.09 0.44 -1.51
C PRO A 92 4.88 1.38 -1.37
N ARG A 93 5.14 2.63 -1.00
CA ARG A 93 4.16 3.72 -1.04
C ARG A 93 4.72 4.87 -1.89
N PHE A 94 3.90 5.89 -2.15
CA PHE A 94 4.17 6.91 -3.18
C PHE A 94 5.62 7.44 -3.29
N ARG A 95 6.30 7.73 -2.18
CA ARG A 95 7.67 8.29 -2.17
C ARG A 95 8.64 7.60 -1.23
N SER A 96 8.20 6.51 -0.60
CA SER A 96 9.02 5.83 0.39
C SER A 96 8.58 4.39 0.54
N TRP A 97 9.38 3.65 1.29
CA TRP A 97 9.02 2.32 1.71
C TRP A 97 8.51 2.38 3.14
N TRP A 98 7.42 1.66 3.37
CA TRP A 98 6.70 1.66 4.63
C TRP A 98 6.60 0.23 5.15
N CYS A 99 6.99 0.05 6.40
CA CYS A 99 7.05 -1.23 7.06
C CYS A 99 5.76 -1.42 7.85
N LEU A 100 4.98 -2.45 7.55
CA LEU A 100 3.71 -2.76 8.20
C LEU A 100 3.79 -4.03 9.04
N ARG A 101 3.07 -4.05 10.16
CA ARG A 101 2.91 -5.23 11.02
C ARG A 101 1.55 -5.21 11.71
N VAL A 102 0.86 -6.34 11.72
CA VAL A 102 -0.30 -6.55 12.59
C VAL A 102 0.20 -7.02 13.95
N ILE A 103 -0.22 -6.34 15.02
CA ILE A 103 0.08 -6.73 16.39
C ILE A 103 -1.22 -7.17 17.07
N ALA A 104 -1.17 -8.35 17.70
CA ALA A 104 -2.27 -8.91 18.48
C ALA A 104 -2.13 -8.56 19.96
N SER A 105 -3.27 -8.47 20.64
CA SER A 105 -3.40 -8.32 22.08
C SER A 105 -4.33 -9.38 22.64
N ILE A 106 -3.98 -9.92 23.82
CA ILE A 106 -4.80 -10.90 24.54
C ILE A 106 -6.12 -10.26 24.98
N SER A 107 -6.06 -8.98 25.39
CA SER A 107 -7.22 -8.17 25.79
C SER A 107 -7.74 -7.34 24.61
N PRO A 108 -9.06 -7.15 24.48
CA PRO A 108 -9.62 -6.20 23.53
C PRO A 108 -9.03 -4.80 23.72
N LEU A 109 -8.76 -4.12 22.59
CA LEU A 109 -8.10 -2.83 22.51
C LEU A 109 -9.12 -1.73 22.21
N SER A 110 -9.03 -0.62 22.93
CA SER A 110 -9.51 0.67 22.43
C SER A 110 -8.58 1.19 21.33
N TYR A 111 -8.98 2.25 20.61
CA TYR A 111 -8.07 2.88 19.65
C TYR A 111 -6.79 3.41 20.32
N GLN A 112 -6.91 3.96 21.53
CA GLN A 112 -5.79 4.50 22.29
C GLN A 112 -4.83 3.39 22.76
N ASP A 113 -5.36 2.23 23.16
CA ASP A 113 -4.54 1.07 23.52
C ASP A 113 -3.78 0.54 22.31
N GLY A 114 -4.46 0.42 21.15
CA GLY A 114 -3.84 0.02 19.89
C GLY A 114 -2.70 0.96 19.47
N SER A 115 -2.94 2.28 19.55
CA SER A 115 -1.91 3.28 19.27
C SER A 115 -0.71 3.15 20.21
N SER A 116 -0.97 2.98 21.51
CA SER A 116 0.08 2.77 22.53
C SER A 116 0.85 1.48 22.31
N LEU A 117 0.20 0.43 21.81
CA LEU A 117 0.84 -0.85 21.47
C LEU A 117 1.79 -0.71 20.26
N CYS A 118 1.41 0.09 19.26
CA CYS A 118 2.32 0.41 18.15
C CYS A 118 3.55 1.19 18.64
N GLN A 119 3.35 2.18 19.52
CA GLN A 119 4.44 3.00 20.07
C GLN A 119 5.46 2.15 20.85
N LYS A 120 5.02 1.15 21.61
CA LYS A 120 5.91 0.18 22.29
C LYS A 120 6.81 -0.59 21.32
N SER A 121 6.40 -0.71 20.06
CA SER A 121 7.16 -1.36 18.98
C SER A 121 7.90 -0.36 18.09
N GLN A 122 8.13 0.88 18.57
CA GLN A 122 8.78 1.97 17.82
C GLN A 122 8.05 2.35 16.52
N ALA A 123 6.77 2.00 16.41
CA ALA A 123 5.91 2.28 15.28
C ALA A 123 4.74 3.20 15.70
N GLN A 124 3.90 3.56 14.74
CA GLN A 124 2.64 4.24 15.00
C GLN A 124 1.48 3.45 14.41
N ILE A 125 0.25 3.76 14.80
CA ILE A 125 -0.91 3.21 14.12
C ILE A 125 -0.86 3.62 12.65
N SER A 126 -1.17 2.68 11.77
CA SER A 126 -1.01 2.84 10.33
C SER A 126 -2.29 2.46 9.62
N GLY A 127 -2.47 3.02 8.43
CA GLY A 127 -3.59 2.69 7.56
C GLY A 127 -3.20 1.71 6.45
N VAL A 128 -4.18 1.41 5.61
CA VAL A 128 -4.02 0.61 4.39
C VAL A 128 -4.08 1.50 3.15
N GLU A 129 -2.95 1.71 2.48
CA GLU A 129 -2.86 2.54 1.29
C GLU A 129 -3.42 1.82 0.06
N THR A 130 -3.27 0.49 -0.02
CA THR A 130 -3.64 -0.33 -1.21
C THR A 130 -4.39 -1.60 -0.83
N GLU A 131 -5.06 -2.23 -1.80
CA GLU A 131 -5.75 -3.52 -1.61
C GLU A 131 -4.79 -4.66 -1.21
N LYS A 132 -3.52 -4.64 -1.65
CA LYS A 132 -2.52 -5.63 -1.21
C LYS A 132 -2.16 -5.49 0.26
N GLU A 133 -2.14 -4.26 0.77
CA GLU A 133 -1.94 -4.02 2.19
C GLU A 133 -3.14 -4.55 2.98
N VAL A 134 -4.37 -4.43 2.45
CA VAL A 134 -5.57 -5.10 3.02
C VAL A 134 -5.39 -6.61 3.04
N GLU A 135 -5.07 -7.24 1.91
CA GLU A 135 -4.85 -8.70 1.81
C GLU A 135 -3.78 -9.20 2.80
N PHE A 136 -2.69 -8.44 2.95
CA PHE A 136 -1.66 -8.72 3.95
C PHE A 136 -2.24 -8.73 5.37
N VAL A 137 -3.00 -7.69 5.75
CA VAL A 137 -3.63 -7.60 7.07
C VAL A 137 -4.58 -8.79 7.29
N MET A 138 -5.44 -9.09 6.32
CA MET A 138 -6.36 -10.24 6.35
C MET A 138 -5.61 -11.56 6.59
N LYS A 139 -4.54 -11.78 5.82
CA LYS A 139 -3.72 -13.00 5.91
C LYS A 139 -3.06 -13.13 7.28
N GLN A 140 -2.52 -12.03 7.83
CA GLN A 140 -1.91 -12.02 9.16
C GLN A 140 -2.92 -12.35 10.27
N VAL A 141 -4.10 -11.72 10.25
CA VAL A 141 -5.17 -11.99 11.23
C VAL A 141 -5.64 -13.45 11.15
N LYS A 142 -5.82 -13.98 9.94
CA LYS A 142 -6.22 -15.38 9.73
C LYS A 142 -5.21 -16.37 10.31
N VAL A 143 -3.92 -16.10 10.18
CA VAL A 143 -2.85 -16.95 10.74
C VAL A 143 -2.84 -16.90 12.27
N MET A 144 -3.18 -15.75 12.86
CA MET A 144 -3.19 -15.58 14.33
C MET A 144 -4.37 -16.29 15.01
N GLN A 145 -5.37 -16.79 14.28
CA GLN A 145 -6.46 -17.68 14.75
C GLN A 145 -7.14 -17.31 16.09
N GLU A 146 -7.41 -16.03 16.33
CA GLU A 146 -8.03 -15.60 17.59
C GLU A 146 -9.21 -14.65 17.40
N GLY A 147 -10.38 -15.07 17.91
CA GLY A 147 -11.51 -14.21 18.29
C GLY A 147 -12.01 -13.24 17.21
N ASP A 148 -12.46 -12.06 17.67
CA ASP A 148 -12.92 -10.97 16.80
C ASP A 148 -11.82 -10.57 15.80
N GLN A 149 -12.10 -10.83 14.53
CA GLN A 149 -11.18 -10.58 13.43
C GLN A 149 -11.30 -9.13 12.97
N SER A 150 -11.17 -8.15 13.88
CA SER A 150 -11.15 -6.73 13.51
C SER A 150 -9.82 -6.08 13.89
N VAL A 151 -9.33 -5.21 13.01
CA VAL A 151 -8.02 -4.57 13.11
C VAL A 151 -8.18 -3.07 13.21
N LEU A 152 -7.70 -2.46 14.28
CA LEU A 152 -7.62 -1.00 14.39
C LEU A 152 -6.66 -0.48 13.32
N VAL A 153 -7.11 0.52 12.54
CA VAL A 153 -6.32 1.17 11.50
C VAL A 153 -6.38 2.68 11.68
N ASP A 154 -5.41 3.38 11.12
CA ASP A 154 -5.32 4.83 11.28
C ASP A 154 -6.52 5.55 10.66
N GLY A 155 -7.07 6.51 11.40
CA GLY A 155 -8.17 7.36 10.99
C GLY A 155 -9.04 7.77 12.17
N LYS A 156 -9.17 9.08 12.40
CA LYS A 156 -10.05 9.67 13.41
C LYS A 156 -11.01 10.66 12.78
N LEU A 157 -12.26 10.70 13.23
CA LEU A 157 -13.24 11.66 12.77
C LEU A 157 -12.71 13.07 13.03
N SER A 158 -12.71 13.90 11.99
CA SER A 158 -12.20 15.26 12.09
C SER A 158 -13.03 16.08 13.08
N GLN A 159 -12.39 17.04 13.72
CA GLN A 159 -13.06 17.94 14.67
C GLN A 159 -14.21 18.75 14.02
N LEU A 160 -14.14 18.97 12.70
CA LEU A 160 -15.22 19.62 11.95
C LEU A 160 -16.47 18.74 11.90
N CYS A 161 -16.28 17.44 11.66
CA CYS A 161 -17.37 16.45 11.63
C CYS A 161 -17.90 16.12 13.03
N SER A 162 -17.04 16.13 14.06
CA SER A 162 -17.49 15.85 15.44
C SER A 162 -18.38 16.95 16.02
N LYS A 163 -18.28 18.19 15.51
CA LYS A 163 -19.03 19.36 15.99
C LYS A 163 -20.28 19.69 15.18
N SER A 164 -20.55 18.99 14.07
CA SER A 164 -21.72 19.30 13.25
C SER A 164 -23.01 18.83 13.93
N ILE A 165 -23.74 19.75 14.55
CA ILE A 165 -25.06 19.51 15.13
C ILE A 165 -26.10 19.51 14.00
N GLY A 166 -26.84 18.41 13.82
CA GLY A 166 -28.10 18.41 13.05
C GLY A 166 -27.99 18.27 11.53
N GLY A 167 -26.81 17.96 10.99
CA GLY A 167 -26.64 17.74 9.56
C GLY A 167 -25.18 17.47 9.25
N VAL A 168 -24.82 16.19 9.24
CA VAL A 168 -23.48 15.72 8.88
C VAL A 168 -23.18 16.24 7.48
N LEU A 169 -22.23 17.17 7.38
CA LEU A 169 -21.76 17.72 6.11
C LEU A 169 -21.44 16.56 5.16
N ASP A 170 -21.77 16.66 3.88
CA ASP A 170 -21.68 15.49 2.99
C ASP A 170 -20.25 14.90 2.92
N PHE A 171 -19.21 15.72 3.09
CA PHE A 171 -17.83 15.22 3.16
C PHE A 171 -17.55 14.36 4.40
N CYS A 172 -18.27 14.56 5.51
CA CYS A 172 -18.17 13.73 6.72
C CYS A 172 -18.68 12.31 6.51
N LYS A 173 -19.51 12.09 5.47
CA LYS A 173 -19.96 10.75 5.04
C LYS A 173 -18.93 10.03 4.15
N SER A 174 -17.68 10.50 4.13
CA SER A 174 -16.60 9.96 3.30
C SER A 174 -15.29 9.93 4.08
N LEU A 175 -14.23 9.38 3.48
CA LEU A 175 -12.88 9.43 4.07
C LEU A 175 -12.35 10.85 4.29
N GLN A 176 -12.90 11.86 3.59
CA GLN A 176 -12.55 13.26 3.81
C GLN A 176 -13.01 13.76 5.18
N GLY A 177 -13.97 13.08 5.81
CA GLY A 177 -14.41 13.35 7.17
C GLY A 177 -13.39 12.97 8.24
N TYR A 178 -12.33 12.23 7.89
CA TYR A 178 -11.37 11.66 8.82
C TYR A 178 -9.98 12.28 8.63
N THR A 179 -9.25 12.40 9.73
CA THR A 179 -7.84 12.78 9.79
C THR A 179 -6.98 11.55 10.03
N PHE A 180 -5.80 11.54 9.41
CA PHE A 180 -4.87 10.41 9.42
C PHE A 180 -3.53 10.88 9.96
N THR A 181 -2.90 10.05 10.79
CA THR A 181 -1.57 10.27 11.37
C THR A 181 -0.47 9.52 10.63
N ASP A 182 -0.82 8.53 9.80
CA ASP A 182 0.08 7.85 8.88
C ASP A 182 0.55 8.81 7.76
N PRO A 183 1.84 9.20 7.76
CA PRO A 183 2.35 10.20 6.83
C PRO A 183 2.44 9.70 5.38
N GLN A 184 2.34 8.38 5.17
CA GLN A 184 2.46 7.76 3.86
C GLN A 184 1.10 7.47 3.21
N LEU A 185 -0.02 7.68 3.90
CA LEU A 185 -1.35 7.54 3.29
C LEU A 185 -1.66 8.71 2.35
N ARG A 186 -1.89 8.41 1.08
CA ARG A 186 -2.23 9.40 0.04
C ARG A 186 -3.53 9.05 -0.62
N LEU A 187 -3.54 8.00 -1.42
CA LEU A 187 -4.66 7.55 -2.24
C LEU A 187 -5.68 6.79 -1.41
N LYS A 188 -5.26 6.05 -0.37
CA LYS A 188 -6.14 5.27 0.51
C LYS A 188 -7.06 4.33 -0.27
N SER A 189 -6.56 3.71 -1.35
CA SER A 189 -7.37 2.77 -2.14
C SER A 189 -7.69 1.47 -1.38
N GLY A 190 -6.97 1.19 -0.29
CA GLY A 190 -7.33 0.14 0.67
C GLY A 190 -8.56 0.47 1.54
N TYR A 191 -9.02 1.73 1.58
CA TYR A 191 -10.15 2.14 2.41
C TYR A 191 -11.49 2.01 1.67
N ASN A 192 -11.99 0.78 1.63
CA ASN A 192 -13.32 0.49 1.08
C ASN A 192 -14.33 0.37 2.21
N TRP A 193 -15.34 1.23 2.26
CA TRP A 193 -16.36 1.19 3.31
C TRP A 193 -17.18 -0.10 3.28
N ALA A 194 -17.52 -0.60 4.46
CA ALA A 194 -18.52 -1.66 4.61
C ALA A 194 -19.93 -1.14 4.25
N PRO A 195 -20.88 -2.02 3.89
CA PRO A 195 -22.25 -1.60 3.60
C PRO A 195 -22.86 -0.75 4.74
N GLY A 196 -23.39 0.43 4.38
CA GLY A 196 -24.00 1.36 5.33
C GLY A 196 -23.02 2.24 6.12
N LYS A 197 -21.73 2.24 5.77
CA LYS A 197 -20.69 3.07 6.41
C LYS A 197 -20.24 4.23 5.51
N PRO A 198 -19.69 5.33 6.10
CA PRO A 198 -19.55 5.59 7.53
C PRO A 198 -20.89 5.98 8.21
N ASN A 199 -21.02 5.70 9.51
CA ASN A 199 -22.12 6.16 10.38
C ASN A 199 -21.71 7.31 11.33
N ASN A 200 -20.60 7.99 11.05
CA ASN A 200 -20.03 9.13 11.77
C ASN A 200 -19.56 8.81 13.19
N LEU A 201 -18.95 7.65 13.36
CA LEU A 201 -18.23 7.31 14.58
C LEU A 201 -16.77 7.79 14.51
N GLU A 202 -16.09 7.76 15.66
CA GLU A 202 -14.89 8.55 15.88
C GLU A 202 -13.60 7.92 15.34
N CYS A 203 -13.51 6.60 15.23
CA CYS A 203 -12.29 5.87 14.88
C CYS A 203 -12.53 4.82 13.79
N LEU A 204 -11.49 4.38 13.10
CA LEU A 204 -11.59 3.39 12.02
C LEU A 204 -11.04 2.02 12.42
N ARG A 205 -11.69 0.98 11.89
CA ARG A 205 -11.21 -0.40 11.91
C ARG A 205 -11.41 -1.07 10.56
N LEU A 206 -10.61 -2.08 10.29
CA LEU A 206 -10.76 -2.99 9.16
C LEU A 206 -11.38 -4.30 9.65
N ASP A 207 -12.47 -4.73 9.02
CA ASP A 207 -13.10 -6.03 9.27
C ASP A 207 -12.31 -7.10 8.52
N ALA A 208 -11.65 -7.96 9.29
CA ALA A 208 -10.88 -9.09 8.81
C ALA A 208 -11.58 -10.44 8.98
N SER A 209 -12.91 -10.42 9.19
CA SER A 209 -13.72 -11.62 9.28
C SER A 209 -13.82 -12.34 7.94
N SER A 210 -14.18 -13.62 7.99
CA SER A 210 -14.53 -14.42 6.80
C SER A 210 -15.93 -14.11 6.23
N ASN A 211 -16.60 -13.05 6.69
CA ASN A 211 -17.91 -12.67 6.17
C ASN A 211 -17.73 -11.89 4.86
N ASP A 212 -18.06 -12.51 3.73
CA ASP A 212 -17.75 -12.00 2.39
C ASP A 212 -18.18 -10.54 2.14
N GLU A 213 -19.29 -10.08 2.74
CA GLU A 213 -19.78 -8.71 2.51
C GLU A 213 -18.97 -7.62 3.21
N LYS A 214 -18.31 -7.96 4.33
CA LYS A 214 -17.55 -7.00 5.17
C LYS A 214 -16.05 -7.26 5.17
N SER A 215 -15.63 -8.45 4.77
CA SER A 215 -14.24 -8.86 4.72
C SER A 215 -13.39 -7.86 3.92
N GLY A 216 -12.33 -7.35 4.53
CA GLY A 216 -11.43 -6.34 3.96
C GLY A 216 -12.04 -4.94 3.84
N LYS A 217 -13.17 -4.66 4.50
CA LYS A 217 -13.83 -3.35 4.48
C LYS A 217 -13.58 -2.57 5.76
N ILE A 218 -13.67 -1.25 5.65
CA ILE A 218 -13.51 -0.30 6.75
C ILE A 218 -14.87 -0.05 7.39
N GLU A 219 -14.89 -0.06 8.71
CA GLU A 219 -15.98 0.43 9.54
C GLU A 219 -15.48 1.55 10.43
N ASP A 220 -16.31 2.55 10.64
CA ASP A 220 -16.16 3.50 11.74
C ASP A 220 -16.79 2.95 13.03
N VAL A 221 -16.13 3.23 14.15
CA VAL A 221 -16.43 2.75 15.51
C VAL A 221 -16.17 3.81 16.56
N ASP A 222 -16.75 3.65 17.74
CA ASP A 222 -16.41 4.45 18.92
C ASP A 222 -14.96 4.16 19.34
N CYS A 223 -14.15 5.21 19.54
CA CYS A 223 -12.73 5.10 19.87
C CYS A 223 -12.47 4.43 21.22
N GLU A 224 -13.38 4.60 22.17
CA GLU A 224 -13.25 4.06 23.54
C GLU A 224 -13.73 2.62 23.63
N ALA A 225 -14.41 2.14 22.59
CA ALA A 225 -14.98 0.82 22.61
C ALA A 225 -13.95 -0.25 22.27
N THR A 226 -13.94 -1.30 23.09
CA THR A 226 -12.90 -2.33 23.07
C THR A 226 -13.37 -3.55 22.27
N TYR A 227 -13.33 -3.47 20.94
CA TYR A 227 -13.86 -4.51 20.04
C TYR A 227 -12.79 -5.23 19.20
N SER A 228 -11.56 -4.71 19.17
CA SER A 228 -10.51 -5.24 18.29
C SER A 228 -9.41 -5.86 19.13
N LYS A 229 -8.93 -7.04 18.74
CA LYS A 229 -7.73 -7.65 19.34
C LYS A 229 -6.47 -7.34 18.54
N PHE A 230 -6.62 -6.70 17.39
CA PHE A 230 -5.53 -6.44 16.47
C PHE A 230 -5.41 -4.93 16.20
N VAL A 231 -4.19 -4.48 15.94
CA VAL A 231 -3.89 -3.13 15.44
C VAL A 231 -2.86 -3.23 14.33
N LEU A 232 -3.03 -2.43 13.28
CA LEU A 232 -2.04 -2.26 12.22
C LEU A 232 -1.05 -1.17 12.62
N CYS A 233 0.21 -1.56 12.75
CA CYS A 233 1.30 -0.65 13.06
C CYS A 233 2.20 -0.45 11.83
N GLY A 234 2.74 0.76 11.69
CA GLY A 234 3.58 1.15 10.58
C GLY A 234 4.75 2.03 10.99
N GLN A 235 5.87 1.89 10.27
CA GLN A 235 7.08 2.69 10.46
C GLN A 235 7.86 2.86 9.15
N TYR A 236 8.76 3.84 9.11
CA TYR A 236 9.67 4.01 7.98
C TYR A 236 10.68 2.85 7.89
N SER A 237 11.00 2.43 6.67
CA SER A 237 12.13 1.53 6.44
C SER A 237 13.46 2.22 6.75
N SER A 238 14.44 1.46 7.22
CA SER A 238 15.83 1.92 7.33
C SER A 238 16.64 1.51 6.10
N LEU A 239 17.68 2.29 5.76
CA LEU A 239 18.67 1.84 4.80
C LEU A 239 19.60 0.86 5.51
N ASN A 240 19.82 -0.32 4.92
CA ASN A 240 20.76 -1.28 5.48
C ASN A 240 22.19 -0.78 5.25
N LEU A 241 22.69 0.06 6.16
CA LEU A 241 24.06 0.54 6.16
C LEU A 241 24.98 -0.51 6.80
N THR A 242 24.99 -1.75 6.30
CA THR A 242 26.13 -2.62 6.57
C THR A 242 27.33 -1.98 5.89
N SER A 243 28.18 -1.35 6.69
CA SER A 243 29.48 -0.82 6.30
C SER A 243 30.24 -1.89 5.51
N VAL A 244 30.39 -1.65 4.21
CA VAL A 244 31.25 -2.42 3.31
C VAL A 244 32.70 -2.15 3.69
#